data_AF-A0A269THD5-F1
#
_entry.id   AF-A0A269THD5-F1
#
_cell.length_a   1.000
_cell.length_b   1.000
_cell.length_c   1.000
_cell.angle_alpha   90.00
_cell.angle_beta   90.00
_cell.angle_gamma   90.00
#
_symmetry.space_group_name_H-M   'P 1'
#
loop_
_entity.id
_entity.type
_entity.pdbx_description
1 polymer ?
#
loop_
_entity_poly.entity_id
_entity_poly.type
_entity_poly.pdbx_seq_one_letter_code
_entity_poly.pdbx_strand_id
1 'polypeptide(L)'
;MTSSASDPAGTLKVKVYLKQADKYYTATGELVESKESAGKEVTLSGFKNTSAEQEQAAKTWYDALPSTFAADSESAKKLASEFKTDTQIQALITAMTNAEEKAKFTAPTSPAGFTVSYSFVSVDETTLKFKALLKNGETIFNSADGKITTDSNLGKEVTVTGFTSENAYALAKYKALT
;
A
#
# COMPACT_ATOMS: atom_id res chain seq x y z
N MET A 1 21.42 -16.78 -23.24
CA MET A 1 21.67 -16.38 -21.85
C MET A 1 20.36 -16.53 -21.11
N THR A 2 20.26 -17.41 -20.12
CA THR A 2 19.08 -17.50 -19.25
C THR A 2 19.37 -16.63 -18.03
N SER A 3 18.98 -15.36 -18.08
CA SER A 3 18.96 -14.49 -16.91
C SER A 3 17.87 -14.98 -15.97
N SER A 4 18.24 -15.60 -14.85
CA SER A 4 17.30 -15.88 -13.77
C SER A 4 16.94 -14.58 -13.07
N ALA A 5 15.64 -14.42 -12.82
CA ALA A 5 14.95 -13.21 -12.44
C ALA A 5 15.45 -12.56 -11.14
N SER A 6 15.26 -11.23 -11.10
CA SER A 6 15.33 -10.32 -9.96
C SER A 6 15.24 -11.01 -8.60
N ASP A 7 16.33 -11.02 -7.83
CA ASP A 7 16.26 -11.46 -6.44
C ASP A 7 15.87 -10.28 -5.50
N PRO A 8 15.35 -10.55 -4.29
CA PRO A 8 14.99 -9.50 -3.35
C PRO A 8 16.14 -8.55 -2.96
N ALA A 9 17.39 -9.00 -3.14
CA ALA A 9 18.62 -8.27 -2.83
C ALA A 9 19.10 -7.36 -3.97
N GLY A 10 18.38 -7.30 -5.10
CA GLY A 10 18.76 -6.47 -6.24
C GLY A 10 20.03 -6.97 -6.92
N THR A 11 20.19 -8.29 -7.04
CA THR A 11 21.34 -8.91 -7.70
C THR A 11 20.98 -9.56 -9.03
N LEU A 12 21.95 -9.55 -9.95
CA LEU A 12 21.91 -10.24 -11.23
C LEU A 12 23.10 -11.18 -11.32
N LYS A 13 22.82 -12.47 -11.55
CA LYS A 13 23.85 -13.47 -11.81
C LYS A 13 24.10 -13.59 -13.30
N VAL A 14 25.35 -13.41 -13.71
CA VAL A 14 25.80 -13.63 -15.09
C VAL A 14 26.91 -14.68 -15.12
N LYS A 15 26.85 -15.59 -16.10
CA LYS A 15 27.91 -16.58 -16.32
C LYS A 15 28.76 -16.15 -17.51
N VAL A 16 30.03 -15.82 -17.23
CA VAL A 16 30.98 -15.32 -18.23
C VAL A 16 31.84 -16.48 -18.72
N TYR A 17 32.03 -16.56 -20.03
CA TYR A 17 32.80 -17.61 -20.70
C TYR A 17 33.94 -17.00 -21.48
N LEU A 18 35.15 -17.54 -21.29
CA LEU A 18 36.28 -17.28 -22.17
C LEU A 18 36.39 -18.44 -23.16
N LYS A 19 36.35 -18.14 -24.46
CA LYS A 19 36.39 -19.13 -25.56
C LYS A 19 37.73 -19.05 -26.29
N GLN A 20 38.31 -20.19 -26.61
CA GLN A 20 39.48 -20.31 -27.49
C GLN A 20 39.25 -21.47 -28.48
N ALA A 21 39.38 -21.17 -29.78
CA ALA A 21 38.90 -22.07 -30.85
C ALA A 21 37.47 -22.53 -30.55
N ASP A 22 37.17 -23.83 -30.52
CA ASP A 22 35.83 -24.35 -30.18
C ASP A 22 35.67 -24.83 -28.73
N LYS A 23 36.61 -24.49 -27.85
CA LYS A 23 36.61 -24.86 -26.44
C LYS A 23 36.42 -23.65 -25.52
N TYR A 24 36.02 -23.93 -24.29
CA TYR A 24 35.75 -22.92 -23.25
C TYR A 24 36.65 -23.15 -22.04
N TYR A 25 37.08 -22.07 -21.40
CA TYR A 25 37.81 -22.15 -20.15
C TYR A 25 36.89 -22.37 -18.95
N THR A 26 37.27 -23.28 -18.05
CA THR A 26 36.69 -23.40 -16.71
C THR A 26 37.20 -22.27 -15.80
N ALA A 27 36.59 -22.11 -14.63
CA ALA A 27 37.06 -21.13 -13.63
C ALA A 27 38.49 -21.40 -13.11
N THR A 28 39.00 -22.63 -13.27
CA THR A 28 40.36 -23.05 -12.88
C THR A 28 41.36 -22.94 -14.04
N GLY A 29 40.91 -22.61 -15.25
CA GLY A 29 41.78 -22.41 -16.42
C GLY A 29 41.92 -23.63 -17.35
N GLU A 30 41.12 -24.68 -17.17
CA GLU A 30 41.12 -25.86 -18.05
C GLU A 30 40.23 -25.65 -19.28
N LEU A 31 40.57 -26.27 -20.41
CA LEU A 31 39.76 -26.22 -21.64
C LEU A 31 38.79 -27.39 -21.70
N VAL A 32 37.50 -27.08 -21.86
CA VAL A 32 36.40 -28.05 -21.99
C VAL A 32 35.56 -27.78 -23.23
N GLU A 33 34.86 -28.80 -23.73
CA GLU A 33 34.01 -28.68 -24.93
C GLU A 33 32.61 -28.13 -24.62
N SER A 34 32.05 -28.42 -23.44
CA SER A 34 30.73 -27.93 -23.04
C SER A 34 30.80 -26.59 -22.30
N LYS A 35 29.83 -25.71 -22.59
CA LYS A 35 29.59 -24.48 -21.82
C LYS A 35 28.97 -24.74 -20.43
N GLU A 36 28.42 -25.90 -20.17
CA GLU A 36 27.76 -26.16 -18.87
C GLU A 36 28.78 -26.21 -17.74
N SER A 37 29.93 -26.86 -17.98
CA SER A 37 31.05 -27.01 -17.05
C SER A 37 32.09 -25.89 -17.11
N ALA A 38 31.97 -24.97 -18.08
CA ALA A 38 32.89 -23.85 -18.27
C ALA A 38 32.43 -22.56 -17.58
N GLY A 39 33.30 -21.55 -17.61
CA GLY A 39 32.99 -20.18 -17.24
C GLY A 39 33.04 -19.89 -15.74
N LYS A 40 32.78 -18.63 -15.40
CA LYS A 40 32.72 -18.12 -14.02
C LYS A 40 31.40 -17.39 -13.80
N GLU A 41 30.70 -17.71 -12.71
CA GLU A 41 29.55 -16.93 -12.26
C GLU A 41 30.04 -15.64 -11.60
N VAL A 42 29.47 -14.51 -12.02
CA VAL A 42 29.69 -13.20 -11.45
C VAL A 42 28.35 -12.67 -10.96
N THR A 43 28.32 -12.26 -9.70
CA THR A 43 27.17 -11.58 -9.11
C THR A 43 27.37 -10.08 -9.25
N LEU A 44 26.46 -9.43 -9.96
CA LEU A 44 26.36 -7.98 -10.03
C LEU A 44 25.31 -7.53 -9.01
N SER A 45 25.67 -6.60 -8.13
CA SER A 45 24.80 -6.09 -7.07
C SER A 45 24.54 -4.59 -7.20
N GLY A 46 23.53 -4.09 -6.48
CA GLY A 46 23.16 -2.68 -6.48
C GLY A 46 22.06 -2.30 -7.48
N PHE A 47 21.39 -3.28 -8.09
CA PHE A 47 20.22 -3.00 -8.92
C PHE A 47 19.04 -2.62 -8.02
N LYS A 48 18.21 -1.69 -8.52
CA LYS A 48 16.95 -1.35 -7.87
C LYS A 48 16.03 -2.57 -7.88
N ASN A 49 15.49 -2.90 -6.73
CA ASN A 49 14.41 -3.86 -6.60
C ASN A 49 13.09 -3.11 -6.49
N THR A 50 12.30 -3.12 -7.57
CA THR A 50 10.99 -2.43 -7.62
C THR A 50 10.04 -2.91 -6.52
N SER A 51 10.08 -4.19 -6.12
CA SER A 51 9.23 -4.68 -5.03
C SER A 51 9.63 -4.08 -3.70
N ALA A 52 10.93 -4.02 -3.40
CA ALA A 52 11.44 -3.43 -2.16
C ALA A 52 11.15 -1.92 -2.08
N GLU A 53 11.27 -1.20 -3.20
CA GLU A 53 10.90 0.23 -3.26
C GLU A 53 9.39 0.42 -2.99
N GLN A 54 8.54 -0.44 -3.56
CA GLN A 54 7.09 -0.40 -3.32
C GLN A 54 6.72 -0.74 -1.88
N GLU A 55 7.33 -1.77 -1.30
CA GLU A 55 7.11 -2.17 0.09
C GLU A 55 7.55 -1.09 1.08
N GLN A 56 8.69 -0.44 0.83
CA GLN A 56 9.14 0.68 1.65
C GLN A 56 8.20 1.90 1.53
N ALA A 57 7.72 2.20 0.32
CA ALA A 57 6.75 3.27 0.11
C ALA A 57 5.42 2.95 0.83
N ALA A 58 4.96 1.71 0.79
CA ALA A 58 3.78 1.26 1.50
C ALA A 58 3.94 1.34 3.02
N LYS A 59 5.08 0.88 3.56
CA LYS A 59 5.45 1.00 4.98
C LYS A 59 5.37 2.46 5.44
N THR A 60 6.04 3.36 4.71
CA THR A 60 6.06 4.80 5.04
C THR A 60 4.64 5.39 5.01
N TRP A 61 3.82 5.00 4.04
CA TRP A 61 2.44 5.46 3.95
C TRP A 61 1.57 4.98 5.14
N TYR A 62 1.64 3.68 5.47
CA TYR A 62 0.89 3.10 6.60
C TYR A 62 1.34 3.64 7.96
N ASP A 63 2.64 3.89 8.15
CA ASP A 63 3.17 4.47 9.39
C ASP A 63 2.64 5.87 9.64
N ALA A 64 2.46 6.66 8.57
CA ALA A 64 1.99 8.04 8.66
C ALA A 64 0.47 8.20 8.57
N LEU A 65 -0.28 7.16 8.19
CA LEU A 65 -1.74 7.16 8.28
C LEU A 65 -2.19 7.11 9.76
N PRO A 66 -2.94 8.09 10.28
CA PRO A 66 -3.43 8.02 11.66
C PRO A 66 -4.45 6.88 11.84
N SER A 67 -4.39 6.20 12.98
CA SER A 67 -5.41 5.18 13.35
C SER A 67 -6.72 5.80 13.82
N THR A 68 -6.70 7.07 14.25
CA THR A 68 -7.88 7.79 14.72
C THR A 68 -7.81 9.26 14.32
N PHE A 69 -8.92 9.83 13.87
CA PHE A 69 -9.09 11.27 13.65
C PHE A 69 -10.54 11.71 13.85
N ALA A 70 -10.78 13.01 13.87
CA ALA A 70 -12.11 13.58 14.00
C ALA A 70 -12.75 13.84 12.62
N ALA A 71 -14.06 13.72 12.53
CA ALA A 71 -14.84 14.16 11.38
C ALA A 71 -14.61 15.66 11.14
N ASP A 72 -14.52 16.06 9.87
CA ASP A 72 -14.43 17.47 9.51
C ASP A 72 -15.73 18.22 9.83
N SER A 73 -15.74 19.54 9.73
CA SER A 73 -16.88 20.37 10.14
C SER A 73 -18.19 20.02 9.42
N GLU A 74 -18.13 19.55 8.18
CA GLU A 74 -19.34 19.15 7.43
C GLU A 74 -19.76 17.72 7.73
N SER A 75 -18.81 16.80 7.88
CA SER A 75 -19.09 15.41 8.23
C SER A 75 -19.58 15.27 9.67
N ALA A 76 -19.10 16.12 10.58
CA ALA A 76 -19.54 16.18 11.98
C ALA A 76 -21.04 16.52 12.12
N LYS A 77 -21.70 17.04 11.08
CA LYS A 77 -23.15 17.31 11.07
C LYS A 77 -23.99 16.09 10.64
N LYS A 78 -23.35 15.03 10.16
CA LYS A 78 -23.99 13.82 9.64
C LYS A 78 -23.91 12.70 10.67
N LEU A 79 -24.82 11.73 10.57
CA LEU A 79 -24.76 10.54 11.41
C LEU A 79 -23.66 9.61 10.90
N ALA A 80 -22.88 9.01 11.80
CA ALA A 80 -21.91 7.99 11.42
C ALA A 80 -22.58 6.82 10.67
N SER A 81 -23.84 6.52 11.02
CA SER A 81 -24.66 5.47 10.42
C SER A 81 -25.02 5.68 8.95
N GLU A 82 -24.74 6.86 8.38
CA GLU A 82 -24.83 7.13 6.94
C GLU A 82 -23.69 6.48 6.13
N PHE A 83 -22.62 6.01 6.77
CA PHE A 83 -21.39 5.54 6.12
C PHE A 83 -21.12 4.04 6.34
N LYS A 84 -22.07 3.18 5.93
CA LYS A 84 -22.02 1.72 6.16
C LYS A 84 -21.46 0.91 4.99
N THR A 85 -21.03 1.58 3.93
CA THR A 85 -20.52 0.95 2.70
C THR A 85 -19.22 1.60 2.24
N ASP A 86 -18.41 0.83 1.53
CA ASP A 86 -17.13 1.27 0.96
C ASP A 86 -17.29 2.52 0.08
N THR A 87 -18.36 2.58 -0.70
CA THR A 87 -18.70 3.73 -1.55
C THR A 87 -19.05 4.97 -0.73
N GLN A 88 -19.82 4.82 0.35
CA GLN A 88 -20.14 5.94 1.24
C GLN A 88 -18.90 6.44 1.97
N ILE A 89 -18.03 5.54 2.42
CA ILE A 89 -16.75 5.89 3.03
C ILE A 89 -15.91 6.66 2.01
N GLN A 90 -15.75 6.17 0.78
CA GLN A 90 -14.99 6.88 -0.26
C GLN A 90 -15.58 8.26 -0.60
N ALA A 91 -16.91 8.38 -0.64
CA ALA A 91 -17.59 9.65 -0.85
C ALA A 91 -17.34 10.64 0.30
N LEU A 92 -17.33 10.17 1.55
CA LEU A 92 -16.98 10.96 2.73
C LEU A 92 -15.60 11.60 2.58
N ILE A 93 -14.57 10.80 2.27
CA ILE A 93 -13.19 11.28 2.11
C ILE A 93 -13.07 12.31 0.99
N THR A 94 -13.74 12.01 -0.12
CA THR A 94 -13.67 12.82 -1.34
C THR A 94 -14.31 14.19 -1.10
N ALA A 95 -15.44 14.19 -0.39
CA ALA A 95 -16.22 15.38 -0.07
C ALA A 95 -15.57 16.29 0.99
N MET A 96 -14.53 15.83 1.71
CA MET A 96 -13.82 16.69 2.65
C MET A 96 -13.19 17.88 1.93
N THR A 97 -13.59 19.08 2.34
CA THR A 97 -13.14 20.36 1.76
C THR A 97 -12.08 21.03 2.61
N ASN A 98 -12.04 20.76 3.91
CA ASN A 98 -10.97 21.26 4.78
C ASN A 98 -9.70 20.45 4.53
N ALA A 99 -8.64 21.08 4.02
CA ALA A 99 -7.39 20.41 3.65
C ALA A 99 -6.66 19.77 4.85
N GLU A 100 -6.74 20.38 6.03
CA GLU A 100 -6.09 19.87 7.24
C GLU A 100 -6.81 18.61 7.75
N GLU A 101 -8.14 18.64 7.84
CA GLU A 101 -8.93 17.47 8.23
C GLU A 101 -8.91 16.39 7.16
N LYS A 102 -8.94 16.79 5.89
CA LYS A 102 -8.76 15.87 4.76
C LYS A 102 -7.41 15.18 4.84
N ALA A 103 -6.32 15.89 5.15
CA ALA A 103 -5.00 15.28 5.30
C ALA A 103 -4.95 14.24 6.43
N LYS A 104 -5.80 14.38 7.46
CA LYS A 104 -5.97 13.33 8.49
C LYS A 104 -6.74 12.12 7.96
N PHE A 105 -7.69 12.32 7.04
CA PHE A 105 -8.49 11.26 6.42
C PHE A 105 -7.75 10.54 5.28
N THR A 106 -7.15 11.28 4.36
CA THR A 106 -6.57 10.77 3.10
C THR A 106 -5.21 10.12 3.28
N ALA A 107 -4.71 10.01 4.51
CA ALA A 107 -3.32 9.64 4.79
C ALA A 107 -2.34 10.64 4.12
N PRO A 108 -1.01 10.48 4.23
CA PRO A 108 -0.09 11.22 3.37
C PRO A 108 -0.44 10.93 1.91
N THR A 109 -0.23 11.91 1.03
CA THR A 109 -0.36 11.74 -0.43
C THR A 109 0.14 10.36 -0.87
N SER A 110 -0.75 9.54 -1.45
CA SER A 110 -0.38 8.18 -1.88
C SER A 110 0.85 8.25 -2.80
N PRO A 111 1.81 7.31 -2.67
CA PRO A 111 2.95 7.28 -3.57
C PRO A 111 2.48 7.16 -5.03
N ALA A 112 3.25 7.70 -5.97
CA ALA A 112 2.87 7.71 -7.39
C ALA A 112 2.57 6.28 -7.90
N GLY A 113 1.41 6.10 -8.55
CA GLY A 113 0.94 4.80 -9.04
C GLY A 113 0.15 3.97 -8.02
N PHE A 114 0.05 4.41 -6.77
CA PHE A 114 -0.73 3.72 -5.75
C PHE A 114 -2.16 4.26 -5.66
N THR A 115 -3.08 3.40 -5.24
CA THR A 115 -4.47 3.71 -4.93
C THR A 115 -4.83 3.20 -3.53
N VAL A 116 -5.90 3.72 -2.95
CA VAL A 116 -6.40 3.28 -1.64
C VAL A 116 -7.83 2.75 -1.82
N SER A 117 -8.09 1.55 -1.33
CA SER A 117 -9.45 1.01 -1.18
C SER A 117 -9.87 1.04 0.28
N TYR A 118 -11.16 1.28 0.51
CA TYR A 118 -11.74 1.36 1.84
C TYR A 118 -12.71 0.21 2.06
N SER A 119 -12.72 -0.37 3.26
CA SER A 119 -13.73 -1.36 3.64
C SER A 119 -14.37 -1.05 4.99
N PHE A 120 -15.71 -1.09 5.03
CA PHE A 120 -16.44 -0.86 6.28
C PHE A 120 -16.08 -1.91 7.35
N VAL A 121 -15.97 -1.47 8.61
CA VAL A 121 -15.76 -2.35 9.77
C VAL A 121 -16.94 -2.28 10.72
N SER A 122 -17.23 -1.10 11.27
CA SER A 122 -18.30 -0.92 12.24
C SER A 122 -18.72 0.54 12.37
N VAL A 123 -19.87 0.75 12.99
CA VAL A 123 -20.36 2.08 13.35
C VAL A 123 -20.97 2.04 14.75
N ASP A 124 -20.72 3.08 15.54
CA ASP A 124 -21.45 3.39 16.76
C ASP A 124 -22.09 4.79 16.65
N GLU A 125 -22.69 5.31 17.73
CA GLU A 125 -23.47 6.56 17.70
C GLU A 125 -22.71 7.74 17.06
N THR A 126 -21.43 7.91 17.37
CA THR A 126 -20.64 9.07 16.91
C THR A 126 -19.31 8.68 16.27
N THR A 127 -19.11 7.38 16.00
CA THR A 127 -17.85 6.83 15.50
C THR A 127 -18.08 5.90 14.31
N LEU A 128 -17.25 6.06 13.29
CA LEU A 128 -17.13 5.16 12.14
C LEU A 128 -15.78 4.46 12.18
N LYS A 129 -15.75 3.15 11.92
CA LYS A 129 -14.53 2.38 11.69
C LYS A 129 -14.52 1.76 10.30
N PHE A 130 -13.38 1.86 9.62
CA PHE A 130 -13.13 1.26 8.33
C PHE A 130 -11.66 0.83 8.20
N LYS A 131 -11.32 0.01 7.21
CA LYS A 131 -9.92 -0.27 6.84
C LYS A 131 -9.53 0.51 5.60
N ALA A 132 -8.32 1.06 5.59
CA ALA A 132 -7.67 1.59 4.40
C ALA A 132 -6.61 0.59 3.92
N LEU A 133 -6.74 0.13 2.69
CA LEU A 133 -5.83 -0.82 2.05
C LEU A 133 -5.14 -0.14 0.86
N LEU A 134 -3.81 -0.02 0.92
CA LEU A 134 -3.00 0.53 -0.14
C LEU A 134 -2.77 -0.53 -1.24
N LYS A 135 -2.86 -0.12 -2.51
CA LYS A 135 -2.69 -0.96 -3.69
C LYS A 135 -1.82 -0.30 -4.75
N ASN A 136 -1.12 -1.09 -5.55
CA ASN A 136 -0.46 -0.66 -6.79
C ASN A 136 -0.86 -1.64 -7.90
N GLY A 137 -1.85 -1.26 -8.71
CA GLY A 137 -2.56 -2.21 -9.56
C GLY A 137 -3.26 -3.30 -8.72
N GLU A 138 -2.95 -4.57 -8.99
CA GLU A 138 -3.48 -5.72 -8.23
C GLU A 138 -2.65 -6.05 -6.97
N THR A 139 -1.43 -5.49 -6.85
CA THR A 139 -0.57 -5.71 -5.70
C THR A 139 -1.13 -4.99 -4.48
N ILE A 140 -1.24 -5.71 -3.37
CA ILE A 140 -1.71 -5.18 -2.09
C ILE A 140 -0.61 -5.30 -1.03
N PHE A 141 -0.65 -4.40 -0.04
CA PHE A 141 0.40 -4.27 0.96
C PHE A 141 -0.16 -4.41 2.37
N ASN A 142 0.52 -5.20 3.20
CA ASN A 142 0.18 -5.41 4.60
C ASN A 142 0.44 -4.14 5.42
N SER A 143 -0.56 -3.69 6.18
CA SER A 143 -0.47 -2.49 7.01
C SER A 143 0.55 -2.56 8.15
N ALA A 144 0.92 -3.75 8.61
CA ALA A 144 1.85 -3.91 9.73
C ALA A 144 3.33 -3.70 9.33
N ASP A 145 3.72 -4.20 8.17
CA ASP A 145 5.12 -4.24 7.73
C ASP A 145 5.37 -3.69 6.32
N GLY A 146 4.31 -3.27 5.61
CA GLY A 146 4.37 -2.76 4.25
C GLY A 146 4.65 -3.81 3.18
N LYS A 147 4.75 -5.09 3.53
CA LYS A 147 5.12 -6.14 2.57
C LYS A 147 3.98 -6.47 1.61
N ILE A 148 4.35 -6.92 0.41
CA ILE A 148 3.38 -7.45 -0.55
C ILE A 148 2.67 -8.66 0.08
N THR A 149 1.35 -8.70 -0.03
CA THR A 149 0.52 -9.78 0.50
C THR A 149 -0.60 -10.12 -0.48
N THR A 150 -1.35 -11.19 -0.21
CA THR A 150 -2.61 -11.53 -0.88
C THR A 150 -3.81 -11.45 0.06
N ASP A 151 -3.59 -11.16 1.35
CA ASP A 151 -4.67 -10.99 2.32
C ASP A 151 -5.20 -9.54 2.29
N SER A 152 -6.38 -9.37 1.67
CA SER A 152 -7.07 -8.09 1.58
C SER A 152 -7.61 -7.57 2.92
N ASN A 153 -7.57 -8.36 3.99
CA ASN A 153 -8.00 -7.94 5.31
C ASN A 153 -6.91 -7.20 6.11
N LEU A 154 -5.67 -7.18 5.62
CA LEU A 154 -4.53 -6.57 6.31
C LEU A 154 -4.37 -5.07 6.03
N GLY A 155 -5.42 -4.38 5.58
CA GLY A 155 -5.48 -2.91 5.59
C GLY A 155 -5.47 -2.34 7.01
N LYS A 156 -5.07 -1.07 7.14
CA LYS A 156 -5.02 -0.39 8.44
C LYS A 156 -6.42 -0.02 8.89
N GLU A 157 -6.84 -0.45 10.08
CA GLU A 157 -8.09 0.04 10.68
C GLU A 157 -7.94 1.50 11.09
N VAL A 158 -8.95 2.28 10.74
CA VAL A 158 -9.06 3.72 10.94
C VAL A 158 -10.38 4.01 11.63
N THR A 159 -10.32 4.85 12.67
CA THR A 159 -11.46 5.29 13.48
C THR A 159 -11.72 6.78 13.26
N VAL A 160 -12.95 7.15 12.90
CA VAL A 160 -13.39 8.53 12.74
C VAL A 160 -14.40 8.86 13.82
N THR A 161 -14.09 9.84 14.67
CA THR A 161 -14.96 10.26 15.79
C THR A 161 -15.61 11.61 15.51
N GLY A 162 -16.60 11.99 16.33
CA GLY A 162 -17.16 13.35 16.30
C GLY A 162 -18.27 13.57 15.28
N PHE A 163 -18.89 12.49 14.79
CA PHE A 163 -20.18 12.60 14.10
C PHE A 163 -21.27 13.08 15.05
N THR A 164 -22.35 13.64 14.51
CA THR A 164 -23.48 14.08 15.33
C THR A 164 -24.19 12.86 15.91
N SER A 165 -24.68 12.98 17.14
CA SER A 165 -25.53 11.94 17.73
C SER A 165 -26.94 11.95 17.13
N GLU A 166 -27.64 10.82 17.21
CA GLU A 166 -29.02 10.73 16.75
C GLU A 166 -29.94 11.76 17.42
N ASN A 167 -29.75 11.97 18.73
CA ASN A 167 -30.49 12.95 19.50
C ASN A 167 -30.22 14.38 19.03
N ALA A 168 -28.95 14.74 18.81
CA ALA A 168 -28.57 16.08 18.35
C ALA A 168 -29.08 16.33 16.93
N TYR A 169 -28.99 15.32 16.05
CA TYR A 169 -29.51 15.39 14.69
C TYR A 169 -31.03 15.59 14.67
N ALA A 170 -31.77 14.78 15.42
CA ALA A 170 -33.24 14.87 15.51
C ALA A 170 -33.68 16.24 16.06
N LEU A 171 -33.01 16.74 17.11
CA LEU A 171 -33.29 18.05 17.67
C LEU A 171 -33.04 19.18 16.66
N ALA A 172 -31.94 19.12 15.91
CA ALA A 172 -31.62 20.11 14.89
C ALA A 172 -32.66 20.13 13.76
N LYS A 173 -33.12 18.95 13.31
CA LYS A 173 -34.18 18.84 12.30
C LYS A 173 -35.52 19.38 12.80
N TYR A 174 -35.90 19.06 14.04
CA TYR A 174 -37.13 19.56 14.65
C TYR A 174 -37.15 21.10 14.74
N LYS A 175 -36.04 21.70 15.18
CA LYS A 175 -35.91 23.16 15.27
C LYS A 175 -35.97 23.89 13.93
N ALA A 176 -35.67 23.21 12.82
CA ALA A 176 -35.73 23.80 11.49
C ALA A 176 -37.15 23.84 10.89
N LEU A 177 -38.15 23.27 11.57
CA LEU A 177 -39.56 23.26 11.15
C LEU A 177 -40.35 24.48 11.63
N THR A 178 -39.74 25.35 12.45
CA THR A 178 -40.36 26.55 13.03
C THR A 178 -39.74 27.82 12.47
#